data_AF-A0A950CSS3-F1
#
_entry.id   AF-A0A950CSS3-F1
#
_cell.length_a   1.000
_cell.length_b   1.000
_cell.length_c   1.000
_cell.angle_alpha   90.00
_cell.angle_beta   90.00
_cell.angle_gamma   90.00
#
_symmetry.space_group_name_H-M   'P 1'
#
loop_
_entity.id
_entity.type
_entity.pdbx_description
1 polymer ?
#
loop_
_entity_poly.entity_id
_entity_poly.type
_entity_poly.pdbx_seq_one_letter_code
_entity_poly.pdbx_strand_id
1 'polypeptide(L)' 'HEVFSTPAKMEDYKKQTPLGRNGVAEEVAQAVLFLASDAARFMTGAVIDINGGRFMRP' A
#
# COMPACT_ATOMS: atom_id res chain seq x y z
N HIS A 1 -4.54 8.17 3.90
CA HIS A 1 -3.75 8.68 5.06
C HIS A 1 -4.13 10.09 5.53
N GLU A 2 -4.67 10.93 4.65
CA GLU A 2 -4.97 12.35 4.92
C GLU A 2 -6.06 12.58 5.99
N VAL A 3 -6.93 11.60 6.21
CA VAL A 3 -8.07 11.72 7.13
C VAL A 3 -7.68 11.52 8.61
N PHE A 4 -6.70 10.65 8.89
CA PHE A 4 -6.42 10.18 10.26
C PHE A 4 -4.97 10.42 10.72
N SER A 5 -4.15 11.07 9.91
CA SER A 5 -2.72 11.31 10.21
C SER A 5 -2.40 12.80 10.27
N THR A 6 -1.67 13.22 11.29
CA THR A 6 -1.13 14.59 11.37
C THR A 6 -0.12 14.85 10.25
N PRO A 7 0.09 16.11 9.82
CA PRO A 7 1.09 16.45 8.81
C PRO A 7 2.51 15.94 9.14
N ALA A 8 2.93 16.02 10.40
CA ALA A 8 4.24 15.52 10.84
C ALA A 8 4.39 14.00 10.62
N LYS A 9 3.37 13.21 10.99
CA LYS A 9 3.34 11.76 10.72
C LYS A 9 3.34 11.45 9.23
N MET A 10 2.63 12.23 8.42
CA MET A 10 2.58 12.06 6.97
C MET A 10 3.95 12.27 6.32
N GLU A 11 4.70 13.26 6.79
CA GLU A 11 6.07 13.51 6.31
C GLU A 11 7.03 12.40 6.77
N ASP A 12 6.91 11.92 7.99
CA ASP A 12 7.69 10.77 8.49
C ASP A 12 7.43 9.49 7.66
N TYR A 13 6.17 9.19 7.37
CA TYR A 13 5.79 8.03 6.55
C TYR A 13 6.36 8.14 5.14
N LYS A 14 6.28 9.32 4.53
CA LYS A 14 6.87 9.60 3.22
C LYS A 14 8.37 9.30 3.18
N LYS A 15 9.12 9.74 4.20
CA LYS A 15 10.58 9.52 4.29
C LYS A 15 10.96 8.05 4.43
N GLN A 16 10.14 7.27 5.12
CA GLN A 16 10.35 5.83 5.31
C GLN A 16 9.85 4.98 4.14
N THR A 17 9.14 5.57 3.18
CA THR A 17 8.59 4.85 2.03
C THR A 17 9.53 5.00 0.84
N PRO A 18 10.11 3.93 0.29
CA PRO A 18 11.01 3.99 -0.88
C PRO A 18 10.44 4.73 -2.09
N LEU A 19 9.13 4.63 -2.35
CA LEU A 19 8.47 5.42 -3.41
C LEU A 19 8.39 6.93 -3.13
N GLY A 20 8.83 7.40 -1.97
CA GLY A 20 8.95 8.81 -1.63
C GLY A 20 7.62 9.55 -1.50
N ARG A 21 6.50 8.83 -1.32
CA ARG A 21 5.16 9.40 -1.13
C ARG A 21 4.28 8.55 -0.23
N ASN A 22 3.24 9.16 0.32
CA ASN A 22 2.16 8.43 0.97
C ASN A 22 1.28 7.72 -0.06
N GLY A 23 0.79 6.53 0.29
CA GLY A 23 -0.20 5.83 -0.52
C GLY A 23 -1.57 6.49 -0.46
N VAL A 24 -2.38 6.26 -1.49
CA VAL A 24 -3.79 6.68 -1.56
C VAL A 24 -4.71 5.47 -1.49
N ALA A 25 -5.98 5.69 -1.11
CA ALA A 25 -6.93 4.60 -0.89
C ALA A 25 -7.21 3.83 -2.19
N GLU A 26 -7.17 4.52 -3.32
CA GLU A 26 -7.40 3.98 -4.66
C GLU A 26 -6.38 2.90 -5.00
N GLU A 27 -5.13 2.98 -4.54
CA GLU A 27 -4.12 1.97 -4.82
C GLU A 27 -4.42 0.64 -4.12
N VAL A 28 -4.94 0.71 -2.89
CA VAL A 28 -5.43 -0.48 -2.19
C VAL A 28 -6.66 -1.04 -2.89
N ALA A 29 -7.59 -0.17 -3.31
CA ALA A 29 -8.79 -0.59 -4.03
C ALA A 29 -8.47 -1.29 -5.36
N GLN A 30 -7.48 -0.80 -6.12
CA GLN A 30 -7.04 -1.44 -7.37
C GLN A 30 -6.40 -2.81 -7.13
N ALA A 31 -5.59 -2.96 -6.06
CA ALA A 31 -5.04 -4.26 -5.70
C ALA A 31 -6.13 -5.26 -5.28
N VAL A 32 -7.12 -4.81 -4.51
CA VAL A 32 -8.29 -5.63 -4.15
C VAL A 32 -9.09 -6.00 -5.39
N LEU A 33 -9.31 -5.07 -6.32
CA LEU A 33 -10.00 -5.33 -7.59
C LEU A 33 -9.29 -6.40 -8.41
N PHE A 34 -7.96 -6.35 -8.50
CA PHE A 34 -7.16 -7.39 -9.14
C PHE A 34 -7.37 -8.75 -8.44
N LEU A 35 -7.24 -8.80 -7.12
CA LEU A 35 -7.39 -10.05 -6.34
C LEU A 35 -8.81 -10.65 -6.42
N ALA A 36 -9.82 -9.80 -6.60
CA ALA A 36 -11.21 -10.23 -6.78
C ALA A 36 -11.54 -10.64 -8.24
N SER A 37 -10.64 -10.39 -9.19
CA SER A 37 -10.86 -10.69 -10.61
C SER A 37 -10.43 -12.11 -10.98
N ASP A 38 -10.87 -12.57 -12.14
CA ASP A 38 -10.46 -13.86 -12.72
C ASP A 38 -8.94 -13.96 -12.95
N ALA A 39 -8.23 -12.83 -13.06
CA ALA A 39 -6.79 -12.80 -13.23
C ALA A 39 -6.04 -13.40 -12.03
N ALA A 40 -6.65 -13.38 -10.84
CA ALA A 40 -6.07 -13.91 -9.60
C ALA A 40 -6.64 -15.28 -9.21
N ARG A 41 -7.39 -15.97 -10.09
CA ARG A 41 -8.16 -17.21 -9.76
C ARG A 41 -7.38 -18.38 -9.16
N PHE A 42 -6.06 -18.37 -9.23
CA PHE A 42 -5.18 -19.40 -8.66
C PHE A 42 -4.32 -18.89 -7.48
N MET A 43 -4.57 -17.66 -7.04
CA MET A 43 -3.91 -17.04 -5.90
C MET A 43 -4.78 -17.25 -4.66
N THR A 44 -4.31 -18.08 -3.73
CA THR A 44 -4.97 -18.31 -2.44
C THR A 44 -3.92 -18.50 -1.35
N GLY A 45 -4.22 -18.07 -0.13
CA GLY A 45 -3.32 -18.15 1.02
C GLY A 45 -2.09 -17.22 0.98
N ALA A 46 -2.00 -16.33 -0.02
CA ALA A 46 -0.91 -15.36 -0.15
C ALA A 46 -1.23 -14.05 0.59
N VAL A 47 -0.19 -13.40 1.11
CA VAL A 47 -0.24 -12.03 1.65
C VAL A 47 0.43 -11.11 0.64
N ILE A 48 -0.27 -10.05 0.22
CA ILE A 48 0.27 -9.04 -0.70
C ILE A 48 0.42 -7.71 0.04
N ASP A 49 1.67 -7.25 0.13
CA ASP A 49 2.04 -5.99 0.75
C ASP A 49 1.81 -4.80 -0.20
N ILE A 50 0.93 -3.87 0.19
CA ILE A 50 0.63 -2.64 -0.55
C ILE A 50 1.11 -1.45 0.28
N ASN A 51 2.42 -1.21 0.30
CA ASN A 51 3.03 -0.28 1.25
C ASN A 51 4.11 0.65 0.64
N GLY A 52 4.24 0.67 -0.69
CA GLY A 52 5.26 1.49 -1.38
C GLY A 52 6.71 1.15 -1.02
N GLY A 53 6.94 -0.07 -0.49
CA GLY A 53 8.25 -0.56 -0.05
C GLY A 53 8.56 -0.28 1.43
N ARG A 54 7.66 0.36 2.18
CA ARG A 54 7.95 0.82 3.56
C ARG A 54 8.36 -0.29 4.53
N PHE A 55 7.78 -1.48 4.37
CA PHE A 55 8.12 -2.63 5.23
C PHE A 55 9.18 -3.55 4.63
N MET A 56 9.73 -3.23 3.46
CA MET A 56 10.88 -3.94 2.91
C MET A 56 12.13 -3.47 3.66
N ARG A 57 12.65 -4.33 4.55
CA ARG A 57 13.97 -4.13 5.13
C ARG A 57 15.02 -4.70 4.14
N PRO A 58 16.19 -4.05 3.98
CA PRO A 58 17.37 -4.77 3.56
C PRO A 58 17.75 -5.84 4.60
#